data_AF-A0A8S9XYU7-F1
#
_entry.id   AF-A0A8S9XYU7-F1
#
_cell.length_a   1.000
_cell.length_b   1.000
_cell.length_c   1.000
_cell.angle_alpha   90.00
_cell.angle_beta   90.00
_cell.angle_gamma   90.00
#
_symmetry.space_group_name_H-M   'P 1'
#
loop_
_entity.id
_entity.type
_entity.pdbx_description
1 polymer ?
#
loop_
_entity_poly.entity_id
_entity_poly.type
_entity_poly.pdbx_seq_one_letter_code
_entity_poly.pdbx_strand_id
1 'polypeptide(L)'
;MSVPGVGGLRSVWLKVPVAVAPGQSATMECNYDLEGEPLYTVKWYKGRQEFFRYVPKEHPHTRVFPLPGVTVDINASGPKMVVLRDIQMELAGRYRCEVSSDAPNFHTEVVSAHMHVVPTELNAMLFASYFREE
;
A
#
# COMPACT_ATOMS: atom_id res chain seq x y z
N MET A 1 -21.76 -8.61 33.81
CA MET A 1 -20.84 -9.43 33.00
C MET A 1 -20.87 -8.87 31.58
N SER A 2 -19.88 -8.06 31.22
CA SER A 2 -19.72 -7.56 29.85
C SER A 2 -19.26 -8.73 28.98
N VAL A 3 -20.02 -9.02 27.93
CA VAL A 3 -19.58 -9.95 26.88
C VAL A 3 -18.24 -9.43 26.36
N PRO A 4 -17.16 -10.23 26.31
CA PRO A 4 -15.98 -9.84 25.57
C PRO A 4 -16.44 -9.63 24.13
N GLY A 5 -16.38 -8.39 23.64
CA GLY A 5 -16.68 -8.11 22.25
C GLY A 5 -15.82 -9.03 21.39
N VAL A 6 -16.44 -9.66 20.39
CA VAL A 6 -15.71 -10.40 19.36
C VAL A 6 -14.90 -9.34 18.61
N GLY A 7 -13.68 -9.07 19.08
CA GLY A 7 -12.73 -8.19 18.39
C GLY A 7 -12.39 -8.82 17.06
N GLY A 8 -12.33 -8.01 16.01
CA GLY A 8 -12.06 -8.48 14.66
C GLY A 8 -11.44 -7.37 13.81
N LEU A 9 -10.83 -7.74 12.69
CA LEU A 9 -10.48 -6.75 11.66
C LEU A 9 -11.77 -6.03 11.22
N ARG A 10 -11.89 -4.74 11.57
CA ARG A 10 -13.12 -3.96 11.37
C ARG A 10 -13.07 -3.09 10.11
N SER A 11 -11.93 -2.50 9.84
CA SER A 11 -11.76 -1.61 8.70
C SER A 11 -10.33 -1.61 8.21
N VAL A 12 -10.15 -1.74 6.91
CA VAL A 12 -8.90 -1.47 6.22
C VAL A 12 -9.10 -0.28 5.27
N TRP A 13 -8.14 0.64 5.23
CA TRP A 13 -8.09 1.69 4.24
C TRP A 13 -6.71 1.79 3.60
N LEU A 14 -6.72 2.09 2.30
CA LEU A 14 -5.52 2.17 1.48
C LEU A 14 -5.44 3.56 0.87
N LYS A 15 -4.31 4.22 1.12
CA LYS A 15 -3.94 5.48 0.49
C LYS A 15 -2.77 5.22 -0.45
N VAL A 16 -3.01 5.53 -1.71
CA VAL A 16 -2.02 5.48 -2.79
C VAL A 16 -1.91 6.89 -3.37
N PRO A 17 -0.71 7.40 -3.68
CA PRO A 17 -0.56 8.69 -4.33
C PRO A 17 -1.34 8.73 -5.64
N VAL A 18 -2.16 9.77 -5.82
CA VAL A 18 -3.00 9.90 -7.03
C VAL A 18 -2.13 10.00 -8.28
N ALA A 19 -1.07 10.79 -8.22
CA ALA A 19 -0.13 11.00 -9.32
C ALA A 19 1.31 11.05 -8.81
N VAL A 20 2.22 10.38 -9.51
CA VAL A 20 3.67 10.37 -9.23
C VAL A 20 4.42 10.63 -10.54
N ALA A 21 5.46 11.46 -10.50
CA ALA A 21 6.29 11.67 -11.68
C ALA A 21 7.33 10.54 -11.82
N PRO A 22 7.74 10.19 -13.05
CA PRO A 22 8.80 9.22 -13.27
C PRO A 22 10.09 9.56 -12.51
N GLY A 23 10.78 8.54 -12.00
CA GLY A 23 12.02 8.67 -11.21
C GLY A 23 11.81 9.07 -9.75
N GLN A 24 10.60 9.47 -9.34
CA GLN A 24 10.31 9.79 -7.93
C GLN A 24 9.98 8.55 -7.09
N SER A 25 9.90 8.74 -5.77
CA SER A 25 9.42 7.70 -4.85
C SER A 25 7.92 7.84 -4.59
N ALA A 26 7.23 6.72 -4.41
CA ALA A 26 5.82 6.67 -4.01
C ALA A 26 5.70 6.02 -2.63
N THR A 27 4.99 6.68 -1.72
CA THR A 27 4.65 6.12 -0.40
C THR A 27 3.19 5.71 -0.39
N MET A 28 2.92 4.44 -0.12
CA MET A 28 1.57 3.91 0.03
C MET A 28 1.33 3.51 1.48
N GLU A 29 0.14 3.81 2.00
CA GLU A 29 -0.24 3.54 3.38
C GLU A 29 -1.45 2.61 3.41
N CYS A 30 -1.34 1.51 4.15
CA CYS A 30 -2.42 0.59 4.43
C CYS A 30 -2.65 0.56 5.93
N ASN A 31 -3.75 1.14 6.36
CA ASN A 31 -4.11 1.26 7.75
C ASN A 31 -5.30 0.37 8.05
N TYR A 32 -5.30 -0.17 9.26
CA TYR A 32 -6.26 -1.17 9.69
C TYR A 32 -6.52 -1.06 11.19
N ASP A 33 -7.74 -1.42 11.58
CA ASP A 33 -8.16 -1.57 12.96
C ASP A 33 -8.46 -3.05 13.24
N LEU A 34 -7.66 -3.64 14.14
CA LEU A 34 -7.75 -5.05 14.53
C LEU A 34 -8.65 -5.27 15.75
N GLU A 35 -9.14 -4.19 16.39
CA GLU A 35 -9.98 -4.24 17.60
C GLU A 35 -9.44 -5.18 18.69
N GLY A 36 -8.11 -5.23 18.84
CA GLY A 36 -7.42 -6.04 19.85
C GLY A 36 -6.96 -7.42 19.36
N GLU A 37 -7.27 -7.83 18.13
CA GLU A 37 -6.71 -9.05 17.54
C GLU A 37 -5.24 -8.89 17.14
N PRO A 38 -4.45 -9.98 17.17
CA PRO A 38 -3.11 -9.96 16.62
C PRO A 38 -3.16 -9.83 15.10
N LEU A 39 -2.20 -9.13 14.52
CA LEU A 39 -1.97 -9.16 13.08
C LEU A 39 -1.32 -10.50 12.68
N TYR A 40 -1.88 -11.17 11.67
CA TYR A 40 -1.23 -12.32 11.05
C TYR A 40 -0.30 -11.87 9.92
N THR A 41 -0.80 -11.11 8.94
CA THR A 41 0.01 -10.62 7.81
C THR A 41 -0.56 -9.39 7.14
N VAL A 42 0.32 -8.59 6.53
CA VAL A 42 -0.05 -7.56 5.55
C VAL A 42 0.69 -7.86 4.25
N LYS A 43 -0.05 -7.99 3.15
CA LYS A 43 0.51 -8.27 1.83
C LYS A 43 0.16 -7.16 0.85
N TRP A 44 1.10 -6.86 -0.02
CA TRP A 44 0.98 -5.82 -1.03
C TRP A 44 1.12 -6.41 -2.43
N TYR A 45 0.19 -6.02 -3.29
CA TYR A 45 0.10 -6.51 -4.66
C TYR A 45 0.07 -5.37 -5.67
N LYS A 46 0.76 -5.56 -6.80
CA LYS A 46 0.55 -4.80 -8.02
C LYS A 46 -0.14 -5.70 -9.02
N GLY A 47 -1.33 -5.31 -9.47
CA GLY A 47 -2.14 -6.21 -10.30
C GLY A 47 -2.50 -7.49 -9.54
N ARG A 48 -1.92 -8.63 -9.91
CA ARG A 48 -2.09 -9.95 -9.25
C ARG A 48 -0.83 -10.46 -8.53
N GLN A 49 0.30 -9.78 -8.64
CA GLN A 49 1.58 -10.25 -8.15
C GLN A 49 1.92 -9.60 -6.80
N GLU A 50 2.26 -10.43 -5.82
CA GLU A 50 2.77 -9.99 -4.52
C GLU A 50 4.18 -9.42 -4.72
N PHE A 51 4.46 -8.27 -4.13
CA PHE A 51 5.79 -7.66 -4.19
C PHE A 51 6.37 -7.33 -2.81
N PHE A 52 5.52 -7.23 -1.78
CA PHE A 52 5.95 -7.01 -0.40
C PHE A 52 4.99 -7.67 0.58
N ARG A 53 5.56 -8.21 1.67
CA ARG A 53 4.83 -8.82 2.77
C ARG A 53 5.45 -8.47 4.10
N TYR A 54 4.59 -8.22 5.09
CA TYR A 54 4.94 -8.09 6.49
C TYR A 54 4.26 -9.21 7.30
N VAL A 55 5.04 -9.90 8.14
CA VAL A 55 4.57 -10.94 9.08
C VAL A 55 5.22 -10.68 10.44
N PRO A 56 4.47 -10.21 11.46
CA PRO A 56 5.03 -9.90 12.78
C PRO A 56 5.74 -11.08 13.45
N LYS A 57 5.32 -12.30 13.15
CA LYS A 57 5.83 -13.54 13.77
C LYS A 57 7.07 -14.13 13.06
N GLU A 58 7.48 -13.60 11.90
CA GLU A 58 8.68 -14.06 11.18
C GLU A 58 9.90 -13.19 11.51
N HIS A 59 11.12 -13.71 11.32
CA HIS A 59 12.35 -12.93 11.35
C HIS A 59 13.19 -13.23 10.10
N PRO A 60 13.46 -12.24 9.22
CA PRO A 60 13.00 -10.86 9.28
C PRO A 60 11.48 -10.73 9.11
N HIS A 61 10.87 -9.68 9.69
CA HIS A 61 9.42 -9.43 9.61
C HIS A 61 8.94 -9.08 8.20
N THR A 62 9.85 -8.65 7.32
CA THR A 62 9.54 -8.19 5.96
C THR A 62 10.13 -9.13 4.92
N ARG A 63 9.37 -9.39 3.86
CA ARG A 63 9.83 -10.12 2.68
C ARG A 63 9.46 -9.36 1.41
N VAL A 64 10.44 -9.18 0.53
CA VAL A 64 10.25 -8.61 -0.81
C VAL A 64 10.22 -9.74 -1.83
N PHE A 65 9.26 -9.67 -2.76
CA PHE A 65 9.15 -10.61 -3.86
C PHE A 65 9.54 -9.88 -5.15
N PRO A 66 10.47 -10.45 -5.95
CA PRO A 66 10.88 -9.80 -7.20
C PRO A 66 9.69 -9.59 -8.14
N LEU A 67 9.50 -8.33 -8.55
CA LEU A 67 8.51 -7.95 -9.54
C LEU A 67 9.18 -6.93 -10.49
N PRO A 68 9.20 -7.16 -11.82
CA PRO A 68 9.90 -6.28 -12.75
C PRO A 68 9.48 -4.82 -12.62
N GLY A 69 10.47 -3.92 -12.56
CA GLY A 69 10.29 -2.48 -12.40
C GLY A 69 9.95 -2.02 -10.97
N VAL A 70 9.64 -2.92 -10.02
CA VAL A 70 9.33 -2.54 -8.64
C VAL A 70 10.56 -2.61 -7.76
N THR A 71 10.96 -1.46 -7.23
CA THR A 71 12.06 -1.33 -6.25
C THR A 71 11.50 -0.89 -4.91
N VAL A 72 11.48 -1.81 -3.93
CA VAL A 72 11.00 -1.51 -2.57
C VAL A 72 12.13 -0.94 -1.72
N ASP A 73 11.87 0.17 -1.04
CA ASP A 73 12.72 0.67 0.03
C ASP A 73 12.41 -0.07 1.33
N ILE A 74 13.19 -1.11 1.64
CA ILE A 74 12.97 -1.95 2.83
C ILE A 74 13.09 -1.12 4.12
N ASN A 75 13.99 -0.15 4.18
CA ASN A 75 14.24 0.64 5.40
C ASN A 75 13.12 1.65 5.68
N ALA A 76 12.37 2.05 4.66
CA ALA A 76 11.21 2.93 4.77
C ALA A 76 9.86 2.17 4.69
N SER A 77 9.88 0.84 4.63
CA SER A 77 8.68 -0.01 4.53
C SER A 77 8.48 -0.84 5.79
N GLY A 78 7.24 -1.24 6.06
CA GLY A 78 6.90 -1.96 7.28
C GLY A 78 5.42 -2.36 7.37
N PRO A 79 4.84 -2.41 8.58
CA PRO A 79 3.52 -3.02 8.83
C PRO A 79 2.35 -2.29 8.17
N LYS A 80 2.47 -0.98 7.97
CA LYS A 80 1.39 -0.12 7.46
C LYS A 80 1.78 0.70 6.23
N MET A 81 3.03 0.63 5.81
CA MET A 81 3.57 1.52 4.78
C MET A 81 4.52 0.76 3.88
N VAL A 82 4.46 1.05 2.59
CA VAL A 82 5.44 0.58 1.60
C VAL A 82 5.89 1.75 0.75
N VAL A 83 7.20 1.91 0.63
CA VAL A 83 7.83 2.94 -0.18
C VAL A 83 8.46 2.28 -1.41
N LEU A 84 8.04 2.72 -2.58
CA LEU A 84 8.64 2.35 -3.86
C LEU A 84 9.56 3.48 -4.32
N ARG A 85 10.75 3.13 -4.82
CA ARG A 85 11.71 4.08 -5.40
C ARG A 85 11.71 3.97 -6.91
N ASP A 86 12.18 5.04 -7.57
CA ASP A 86 12.40 5.09 -9.01
C ASP A 86 11.15 4.65 -9.80
N ILE A 87 10.03 5.32 -9.54
CA ILE A 87 8.76 4.99 -10.18
C ILE A 87 8.84 5.20 -11.69
N GLN A 88 8.50 4.18 -12.47
CA GLN A 88 8.45 4.26 -13.94
C GLN A 88 7.00 4.19 -14.44
N MET A 89 6.76 4.53 -15.71
CA MET A 89 5.41 4.59 -16.29
C MET A 89 4.66 3.27 -16.18
N GLU A 90 5.36 2.15 -16.32
CA GLU A 90 4.84 0.79 -16.23
C GLU A 90 4.34 0.47 -14.82
N LEU A 91 4.73 1.27 -13.82
CA LEU A 91 4.26 1.14 -12.46
C LEU A 91 2.88 1.75 -12.21
N ALA A 92 2.32 2.50 -13.17
CA ALA A 92 0.92 2.88 -13.11
C ALA A 92 0.00 1.65 -12.98
N GLY A 93 -1.14 1.83 -12.32
CA GLY A 93 -2.15 0.80 -12.20
C GLY A 93 -2.68 0.59 -10.80
N ARG A 94 -3.37 -0.55 -10.63
CA ARG A 94 -4.04 -0.92 -9.38
C ARG A 94 -3.08 -1.59 -8.40
N TYR A 95 -3.01 -1.02 -7.21
CA TYR A 95 -2.34 -1.57 -6.04
C TYR A 95 -3.37 -2.10 -5.06
N ARG A 96 -3.02 -3.17 -4.35
CA ARG A 96 -3.87 -3.77 -3.33
C ARG A 96 -3.09 -3.99 -2.06
N CYS A 97 -3.77 -3.77 -0.94
CA CYS A 97 -3.33 -4.21 0.38
C CYS A 97 -4.31 -5.27 0.88
N GLU A 98 -3.78 -6.39 1.34
CA GLU A 98 -4.50 -7.46 2.01
C GLU A 98 -4.02 -7.51 3.46
N VAL A 99 -4.94 -7.38 4.42
CA VAL A 99 -4.65 -7.46 5.84
C VAL A 99 -5.39 -8.67 6.39
N SER A 100 -4.69 -9.52 7.11
CA SER A 100 -5.29 -10.66 7.83
C SER A 100 -4.99 -10.57 9.31
N SER A 101 -6.02 -10.69 10.15
CA SER A 101 -5.86 -10.93 11.59
C SER A 101 -5.53 -12.41 11.87
N ASP A 102 -5.05 -12.68 13.08
CA ASP A 102 -4.68 -14.00 13.55
C ASP A 102 -5.85 -14.69 14.26
N ALA A 103 -5.57 -15.83 14.91
CA ALA A 103 -6.52 -16.50 15.78
C ALA A 103 -7.12 -15.51 16.81
N PRO A 104 -8.41 -15.62 17.12
CA PRO A 104 -9.31 -16.73 16.77
C PRO A 104 -10.09 -16.55 15.46
N ASN A 105 -10.28 -15.32 14.96
CA ASN A 105 -11.25 -15.08 13.89
C ASN A 105 -10.65 -15.15 12.48
N PHE A 106 -9.34 -14.94 12.32
CA PHE A 106 -8.64 -15.02 11.02
C PHE A 106 -9.28 -14.14 9.92
N HIS A 107 -9.82 -12.98 10.28
CA HIS A 107 -10.47 -12.09 9.34
C HIS A 107 -9.47 -11.58 8.30
N THR A 108 -9.90 -11.48 7.05
CA THR A 108 -9.07 -10.95 5.97
C THR A 108 -9.87 -9.93 5.16
N GLU A 109 -9.27 -8.75 4.95
CA GLU A 109 -9.86 -7.68 4.15
C GLU A 109 -8.85 -7.21 3.09
N VAL A 110 -9.35 -6.96 1.88
CA VAL A 110 -8.56 -6.52 0.73
C VAL A 110 -9.12 -5.22 0.20
N VAL A 111 -8.29 -4.20 0.13
CA VAL A 111 -8.64 -2.90 -0.44
C VAL A 111 -7.72 -2.57 -1.62
N SER A 112 -8.21 -1.73 -2.52
CA SER A 112 -7.49 -1.38 -3.75
C SER A 112 -7.60 0.09 -4.10
N ALA A 113 -6.52 0.64 -4.64
CA ALA A 113 -6.47 2.00 -5.16
C ALA A 113 -5.60 2.04 -6.42
N HIS A 114 -5.77 3.09 -7.23
CA HIS A 114 -5.02 3.27 -8.48
C HIS A 114 -3.93 4.33 -8.30
N MET A 115 -2.72 4.03 -8.76
CA MET A 115 -1.65 5.01 -8.90
C MET A 115 -1.52 5.42 -10.36
N HIS A 116 -1.54 6.71 -10.64
CA HIS A 116 -1.19 7.24 -11.95
C HIS A 116 0.28 7.66 -11.94
N VAL A 117 0.98 7.38 -13.04
CA VAL A 117 2.33 7.91 -13.29
C VAL A 117 2.21 8.88 -14.45
N VAL A 118 2.55 10.15 -14.22
CA VAL A 118 2.33 11.22 -15.19
C VAL A 118 3.65 11.93 -15.47
N PRO A 119 4.01 12.17 -16.75
CA PRO A 119 5.17 12.98 -17.09
C PRO A 119 5.09 14.34 -16.40
N THR A 120 6.22 14.81 -15.88
CA THR A 120 6.34 16.11 -15.22
C THR A 120 5.89 17.26 -16.13
N GLU A 121 6.06 17.13 -17.44
CA GLU A 121 5.64 18.11 -18.45
C GLU A 121 4.12 18.25 -18.58
N LEU A 122 3.36 17.17 -18.38
CA LEU A 122 1.89 17.21 -18.36
C LEU A 122 1.37 17.83 -17.06
N ASN A 123 2.09 17.64 -15.95
CA ASN A 123 1.76 18.30 -14.69
C ASN A 123 1.94 19.82 -14.84
N ALA A 124 3.05 20.26 -15.44
CA ALA A 124 3.29 21.67 -15.76
C ALA A 124 2.22 22.25 -16.69
N MET A 125 1.75 21.50 -17.69
CA MET A 125 0.66 21.95 -18.57
C MET A 125 -0.69 22.06 -17.87
N LEU A 126 -1.03 21.14 -16.95
CA LEU A 126 -2.26 21.24 -16.15
C LEU A 126 -2.24 22.44 -15.21
N PHE A 127 -1.13 22.70 -14.54
CA PHE A 127 -0.94 23.92 -13.74
C PHE A 127 -0.95 25.18 -14.61
N ALA A 128 -0.29 25.17 -15.77
CA ALA A 128 -0.30 26.29 -16.71
C ALA A 128 -1.70 26.58 -17.29
N SER A 129 -2.54 25.56 -17.50
CA SER A 129 -3.94 25.75 -17.89
C SER A 129 -4.82 26.28 -16.75
N TYR A 130 -4.50 25.94 -15.50
CA TYR A 130 -5.20 26.45 -14.32
C TYR A 130 -4.86 27.92 -14.02
N PHE A 131 -3.64 28.37 -14.36
CA PHE A 131 -3.19 29.75 -14.20
C PHE A 131 -3.36 30.63 -15.47
N ARG A 132 -4.11 30.17 -16.48
CA ARG A 132 -4.38 30.96 -17.70
C ARG A 132 -5.70 31.73 -17.65
N GLU A 133 -6.41 31.68 -16.53
CA GLU A 133 -7.60 32.49 -16.25
C GLU A 133 -7.31 33.52 -15.13
N GLU A 134 -6.34 34.41 -15.32
CA GLU A 134 -6.31 35.76 -14.71
C GLU A 134 -5.70 36.78 -15.67
#